data_AF-A0AAC9B4W8-F1
#
_entry.id   AF-A0AAC9B4W8-F1
#
_cell.length_a   1.000
_cell.length_b   1.000
_cell.length_c   1.000
_cell.angle_alpha   90.00
_cell.angle_beta   90.00
_cell.angle_gamma   90.00
#
_symmetry.space_group_name_H-M   'P 1'
#
loop_
_entity.id
_entity.type
_entity.pdbx_description
1 polymer ?
#
loop_
_entity_poly.entity_id
_entity_poly.type
_entity_poly.pdbx_seq_one_letter_code
_entity_poly.pdbx_strand_id
1 'polypeptide(L)'
;MKHGNDNQVKSPDKKVNVNVSSISRKQAGFGEDSAEKIPTFDVNMRVDNHTRNAVLALSKATADKRSASEMVSLMIESYLESLTPQTRDTYDELVSMMETKDKLDYKLKSK
;
A
#
# COMPACT_ATOMS: atom_id res chain seq x y z
N MET A 1 31.18 70.27 -5.01
CA MET A 1 31.40 68.94 -5.63
C MET A 1 31.36 67.86 -4.56
N LYS A 2 30.30 67.04 -4.53
CA LYS A 2 30.20 65.65 -4.02
C LYS A 2 28.76 65.33 -3.61
N HIS A 3 28.02 64.67 -4.49
CA HIS A 3 26.89 63.77 -4.22
C HIS A 3 27.10 62.64 -5.25
N GLY A 4 27.28 61.38 -4.88
CA GLY A 4 26.29 60.50 -4.25
C GLY A 4 26.05 59.38 -5.27
N ASN A 5 26.73 58.24 -5.13
CA ASN A 5 26.80 57.20 -6.16
C ASN A 5 25.97 55.98 -5.73
N ASP A 6 24.64 56.09 -5.84
CA ASP A 6 23.73 54.94 -5.74
C ASP A 6 23.64 54.25 -7.09
N ASN A 7 24.54 53.30 -7.32
CA ASN A 7 24.51 52.47 -8.51
C ASN A 7 23.38 51.43 -8.38
N GLN A 8 22.30 51.69 -9.10
CA GLN A 8 21.11 50.86 -9.19
C GLN A 8 21.47 49.42 -9.60
N VAL A 9 21.12 48.49 -8.72
CA VAL A 9 21.08 47.05 -8.96
C VAL A 9 20.07 46.79 -10.09
N LYS A 10 20.55 46.36 -11.26
CA LYS A 10 19.67 45.88 -12.34
C LYS A 10 19.04 44.56 -11.90
N SER A 11 17.76 44.63 -11.53
CA SER A 11 16.91 43.47 -11.24
C SER A 11 16.89 42.51 -12.43
N PRO A 12 16.97 41.19 -12.22
CA PRO A 12 16.86 40.22 -13.32
C PRO A 12 15.45 40.24 -13.92
N ASP A 13 15.38 40.21 -15.25
CA ASP A 13 14.13 40.19 -16.02
C ASP A 13 13.21 39.04 -15.57
N LYS A 14 12.06 39.41 -15.02
CA LYS A 14 11.14 38.52 -14.29
C LYS A 14 10.10 37.83 -15.20
N LYS A 15 10.45 37.52 -16.45
CA LYS A 15 9.54 36.83 -17.38
C LYS A 15 10.28 35.85 -18.29
N VAL A 16 10.81 34.78 -17.70
CA VAL A 16 11.18 33.58 -18.45
C VAL A 16 9.96 32.66 -18.46
N ASN A 17 9.30 32.53 -19.61
CA ASN A 17 8.18 31.59 -19.76
C ASN A 17 8.76 30.25 -20.24
N VAL A 18 9.03 29.35 -19.29
CA VAL A 18 9.57 28.03 -19.59
C VAL A 18 8.41 27.15 -20.04
N ASN A 19 8.25 26.98 -21.35
CA ASN A 19 7.35 25.97 -21.91
C ASN A 19 8.03 24.61 -21.77
N VAL A 20 7.83 23.96 -20.62
CA VAL A 20 8.28 22.58 -20.41
C VAL A 20 7.19 21.67 -20.97
N SER A 21 7.48 21.00 -22.08
CA SER A 21 6.67 19.89 -22.56
C SER A 21 6.62 18.85 -21.45
N SER A 22 5.47 18.66 -20.79
CA SER A 22 5.33 17.62 -19.77
C SER A 22 5.38 16.26 -20.46
N ILE A 23 6.47 15.52 -20.24
CA ILE A 23 6.64 14.17 -20.76
C ILE A 23 5.99 13.22 -19.75
N SER A 24 5.09 12.35 -20.22
CA SER A 24 4.50 11.31 -19.36
C SER A 24 5.57 10.30 -18.92
N ARG A 25 5.42 9.67 -17.74
CA ARG A 25 6.36 8.64 -17.24
C ARG A 25 6.65 7.54 -18.27
N LYS A 26 5.61 7.14 -19.02
CA LYS A 26 5.69 6.17 -20.13
C LYS A 26 6.60 6.65 -21.27
N GLN A 27 6.52 7.92 -21.64
CA GLN A 27 7.40 8.52 -22.65
C GLN A 27 8.83 8.70 -22.14
N ALA A 28 9.03 8.81 -20.83
CA ALA A 28 10.34 8.89 -20.18
C ALA A 28 11.00 7.51 -19.95
N GLY A 29 10.40 6.42 -20.43
CA GLY A 29 10.97 5.06 -20.32
C GLY A 29 10.86 4.42 -18.94
N PHE A 30 10.18 5.08 -17.99
CA PHE A 30 9.73 4.42 -16.77
C PHE A 30 8.52 3.55 -17.17
N GLY A 31 8.57 2.25 -16.85
CA GLY A 31 7.48 1.32 -17.11
C GLY A 31 6.15 1.83 -16.56
N GLU A 32 5.03 1.28 -17.04
CA GLU A 32 3.73 1.58 -16.44
C GLU A 32 3.82 1.32 -14.92
N ASP A 33 3.23 2.21 -14.10
CA ASP A 33 2.96 1.93 -12.68
C ASP A 33 1.88 0.83 -12.62
N SER A 34 2.17 -0.34 -13.17
CA SER A 34 1.33 -1.53 -13.24
C SER A 34 1.69 -2.51 -12.13
N ALA A 35 2.22 -2.01 -11.01
CA ALA A 35 1.98 -2.69 -9.74
C ALA A 35 0.50 -2.48 -9.46
N GLU A 36 -0.32 -3.41 -9.96
CA GLU A 36 -1.76 -3.43 -9.77
C GLU A 36 -2.00 -3.46 -8.25
N LYS A 37 -2.12 -2.27 -7.64
CA LYS A 37 -2.19 -2.12 -6.19
C LYS A 37 -3.44 -2.87 -5.73
N ILE A 38 -3.23 -4.01 -5.08
CA ILE A 38 -4.32 -4.81 -4.54
C ILE A 38 -5.03 -3.89 -3.54
N PRO A 39 -6.33 -3.58 -3.75
CA PRO A 39 -7.05 -2.73 -2.84
C PRO A 39 -7.16 -3.45 -1.50
N THR A 40 -6.44 -2.97 -0.50
CA THR A 40 -6.59 -3.40 0.89
C THR A 40 -7.71 -2.59 1.53
N PHE A 41 -8.74 -3.24 2.04
CA PHE A 41 -9.82 -2.60 2.79
C PHE A 41 -9.99 -3.27 4.16
N ASP A 42 -10.40 -2.50 5.15
CA ASP A 42 -10.60 -3.01 6.52
C ASP A 42 -11.74 -4.03 6.53
N VAL A 43 -11.43 -5.27 6.92
CA VAL A 43 -12.39 -6.36 7.03
C VAL A 43 -12.57 -6.79 8.48
N ASN A 44 -13.83 -6.98 8.88
CA ASN A 44 -14.18 -7.54 10.18
C ASN A 44 -14.64 -8.98 10.00
N MET A 45 -13.99 -9.93 10.68
CA MET A 45 -14.45 -11.31 10.76
C MET A 45 -15.18 -11.55 12.08
N ARG A 46 -16.38 -12.13 12.02
CA ARG A 46 -17.11 -12.56 13.22
C ARG A 46 -16.62 -13.94 13.63
N VAL A 47 -16.24 -14.06 14.90
CA VAL A 47 -15.80 -15.30 15.54
C VAL A 47 -16.57 -15.50 16.84
N ASP A 48 -16.57 -16.73 17.37
CA ASP A 48 -17.15 -16.99 18.68
C ASP A 48 -16.30 -16.38 19.83
N ASN A 49 -16.90 -16.33 21.03
CA ASN A 49 -16.27 -15.72 22.20
C ASN A 49 -14.99 -16.44 22.63
N HIS A 50 -14.94 -17.77 22.52
CA HIS A 50 -13.77 -18.54 22.91
C HIS A 50 -12.60 -18.23 21.99
N THR A 51 -12.81 -18.30 20.67
CA THR A 51 -11.80 -17.97 19.65
C THR A 51 -11.28 -16.54 19.82
N ARG A 52 -12.16 -15.55 19.99
CA ARG A 52 -11.77 -14.16 20.25
C ARG A 52 -10.86 -14.04 21.48
N ASN A 53 -11.24 -14.66 22.58
CA ASN A 53 -10.49 -14.57 23.84
C ASN A 53 -9.15 -15.32 23.74
N ALA A 54 -9.08 -16.44 23.02
CA ALA A 54 -7.84 -17.17 22.78
C ALA A 54 -6.84 -16.32 21.98
N VAL A 55 -7.28 -15.70 20.88
CA VAL A 55 -6.43 -14.80 20.08
C VAL A 55 -5.93 -13.62 20.92
N LEU A 56 -6.81 -13.00 21.72
CA LEU A 56 -6.44 -11.86 22.57
C LEU A 56 -5.51 -12.24 23.73
N ALA A 57 -5.67 -13.44 24.30
CA ALA A 57 -4.76 -13.92 25.33
C ALA A 57 -3.37 -14.17 24.73
N LEU A 58 -3.32 -14.83 23.57
CA LEU A 58 -2.09 -15.11 22.85
C LEU A 58 -1.36 -13.83 22.44
N SER A 59 -2.09 -12.83 21.92
CA SER A 59 -1.51 -11.55 21.50
C SER A 59 -0.88 -10.77 22.67
N LYS A 60 -1.40 -10.95 23.90
CA LYS A 60 -0.87 -10.33 25.12
C LYS A 60 0.25 -11.10 25.80
N ALA A 61 0.26 -12.43 25.64
CA ALA A 61 1.24 -13.31 26.26
C ALA A 61 2.60 -13.31 25.53
N THR A 62 2.63 -12.86 24.27
CA THR A 62 3.88 -12.72 23.50
C THR A 62 4.63 -11.44 23.90
N ALA A 63 5.96 -11.52 23.95
CA ALA A 63 6.84 -10.44 24.43
C ALA A 63 6.66 -9.13 23.65
N ASP A 64 6.34 -9.24 22.35
CA ASP A 64 6.24 -8.10 21.45
C ASP A 64 4.89 -7.37 21.51
N LYS A 65 3.94 -7.83 22.35
CA LYS A 65 2.57 -7.28 22.43
C LYS A 65 1.97 -6.99 21.06
N ARG A 66 1.67 -8.04 20.30
CA ARG A 66 1.13 -7.92 18.94
C ARG A 66 -0.36 -7.60 18.96
N SER A 67 -0.86 -6.95 17.92
CA SER A 67 -2.30 -6.80 17.69
C SER A 67 -2.94 -8.17 17.41
N ALA A 68 -4.26 -8.27 17.61
CA ALA A 68 -4.99 -9.48 17.28
C ALA A 68 -4.89 -9.82 15.78
N SER A 69 -4.86 -8.80 14.91
CA SER A 69 -4.71 -8.99 13.46
C SER A 69 -3.35 -9.59 13.11
N GLU A 70 -2.27 -9.04 13.66
CA GLU A 70 -0.92 -9.58 13.44
C GLU A 70 -0.79 -11.01 13.96
N MET A 71 -1.40 -11.31 15.11
CA MET A 71 -1.41 -12.67 15.65
C MET A 71 -2.11 -13.65 14.70
N VAL A 72 -3.24 -13.25 14.11
CA VAL A 72 -3.94 -14.06 13.12
C VAL A 72 -3.09 -14.27 11.86
N SER A 73 -2.42 -13.23 11.36
CA SER A 73 -1.49 -13.37 10.21
C SER A 73 -0.40 -14.39 10.47
N LEU A 74 0.25 -14.35 11.65
CA LEU A 74 1.30 -15.30 12.01
C LEU A 74 0.78 -16.73 12.16
N MET A 75 -0.40 -16.91 12.74
CA MET A 75 -1.01 -18.24 12.85
C MET A 75 -1.33 -18.82 11.46
N ILE A 76 -1.77 -17.99 10.52
CA ILE A 76 -1.98 -18.41 9.13
C ILE A 76 -0.65 -18.81 8.50
N GLU A 77 0.38 -17.95 8.54
CA GLU A 77 1.71 -18.23 8.00
C GLU A 77 2.30 -19.53 8.58
N SER A 78 2.26 -19.69 9.90
CA SER A 78 2.75 -20.89 10.58
C SER A 78 1.96 -22.14 10.20
N TYR A 79 0.64 -22.04 10.01
CA TYR A 79 -0.16 -23.17 9.55
C TYR A 79 0.17 -23.54 8.11
N LEU A 80 0.40 -22.55 7.24
CA LEU A 80 0.77 -22.75 5.83
C LEU A 80 2.09 -23.53 5.69
N GLU A 81 3.06 -23.30 6.58
CA GLU A 81 4.32 -24.06 6.63
C GLU A 81 4.12 -25.56 6.90
N SER A 82 3.02 -25.93 7.56
CA SER A 82 2.68 -27.33 7.87
C SER A 82 1.94 -28.06 6.74
N LEU A 83 1.51 -27.35 5.70
CA LEU A 83 0.72 -27.92 4.62
C LEU A 83 1.57 -28.71 3.63
N THR A 84 0.95 -29.70 2.99
CA THR A 84 1.57 -30.37 1.85
C THR A 84 1.69 -29.39 0.67
N PRO A 85 2.67 -29.57 -0.24
CA PRO A 85 2.82 -28.71 -1.42
C PRO A 85 1.53 -28.60 -2.24
N GLN A 86 0.84 -29.72 -2.46
CA GLN A 86 -0.42 -29.72 -3.22
C GLN A 86 -1.53 -28.89 -2.54
N THR A 87 -1.66 -29.00 -1.21
CA THR A 87 -2.64 -28.20 -0.46
C THR A 87 -2.26 -26.71 -0.46
N ARG A 88 -0.97 -26.41 -0.38
CA ARG A 88 -0.44 -25.05 -0.43
C ARG A 88 -0.73 -24.39 -1.78
N ASP A 89 -0.47 -25.09 -2.88
CA ASP A 89 -0.75 -24.61 -4.24
C ASP A 89 -2.25 -24.30 -4.41
N THR A 90 -3.11 -25.21 -3.93
CA THR A 90 -4.57 -25.01 -3.97
C THR A 90 -5.01 -23.80 -3.15
N TYR A 91 -4.41 -23.60 -1.96
CA TYR A 91 -4.68 -22.42 -1.14
C TYR A 91 -4.29 -21.12 -1.86
N ASP A 92 -3.10 -21.08 -2.48
CA ASP A 92 -2.61 -19.87 -3.16
C ASP A 92 -3.48 -19.52 -4.38
N GLU A 93 -3.95 -20.53 -5.11
CA GLU A 93 -4.90 -20.34 -6.22
C GLU A 93 -6.23 -19.76 -5.73
N LEU A 94 -6.79 -20.28 -4.63
CA LEU A 94 -8.03 -19.80 -4.05
C LEU A 94 -7.92 -18.36 -3.53
N VAL A 95 -6.82 -18.02 -2.85
CA VAL A 95 -6.57 -16.65 -2.38
C VAL A 95 -6.51 -15.68 -3.56
N SER A 96 -5.77 -16.02 -4.61
CA SER A 96 -5.66 -15.20 -5.83
C SER A 96 -7.02 -14.96 -6.51
N MET A 97 -7.87 -15.99 -6.57
CA MET A 97 -9.24 -15.86 -7.09
C MET A 97 -10.09 -14.91 -6.25
N MET A 98 -10.00 -14.99 -4.91
CA MET A 98 -10.73 -14.11 -4.00
C MET A 98 -10.29 -12.65 -4.14
N GLU A 99 -8.99 -12.39 -4.19
CA GLU A 99 -8.46 -11.04 -4.39
C GLU A 99 -8.86 -10.45 -5.75
N THR A 100 -8.88 -11.29 -6.80
CA THR A 100 -9.36 -10.88 -8.12
C THR A 100 -10.84 -10.50 -8.09
N LYS A 101 -11.67 -11.31 -7.42
CA LYS A 101 -13.08 -10.97 -7.21
C LYS A 101 -13.23 -9.64 -6.47
N ASP A 102 -12.49 -9.42 -5.40
CA ASP A 102 -12.56 -8.18 -4.62
C ASP A 102 -12.15 -6.96 -5.45
N LYS A 103 -11.12 -7.08 -6.30
CA LYS A 103 -10.74 -6.04 -7.28
C LYS A 103 -11.88 -5.72 -8.24
N LEU A 104 -12.59 -6.73 -8.75
CA LEU A 104 -13.72 -6.54 -9.67
C LEU A 104 -14.90 -5.88 -8.97
N ASP A 105 -15.24 -6.32 -7.76
CA ASP A 105 -16.31 -5.75 -6.94
C ASP A 105 -16.03 -4.27 -6.61
N TYR A 106 -14.77 -3.93 -6.31
CA TYR A 106 -14.35 -2.54 -6.11
C TYR A 106 -14.55 -1.69 -7.36
N LYS A 107 -14.09 -2.17 -8.53
CA LYS A 107 -14.25 -1.48 -9.83
C LYS A 107 -15.72 -1.25 -10.19
N LEU A 108 -16.61 -2.16 -9.81
CA LEU A 108 -18.06 -2.02 -10.04
C LEU A 108 -18.69 -0.97 -9.13
N LYS A 109 -18.29 -0.91 -7.85
CA LYS A 109 -18.82 0.06 -6.87
C LYS A 109 -18.30 1.48 -7.07
N SER A 110 -17.14 1.64 -7.70
CA SER A 110 -16.52 2.95 -7.97
C SER A 110 -16.98 3.61 -9.27
N LYS A 111 -18.01 3.08 -9.94
CA LYS A 111 -18.68 3.68 -11.11
C LYS A 111 -20.01 4.31 -10.68
#